data_AF-A0A7J5BMK9-F1
#
_entry.id   AF-A0A7J5BMK9-F1
#
_cell.length_a   1.000
_cell.length_b   1.000
_cell.length_c   1.000
_cell.angle_alpha   90.00
_cell.angle_beta   90.00
_cell.angle_gamma   90.00
#
_symmetry.space_group_name_H-M   'P 1'
#
loop_
_entity.id
_entity.type
_entity.pdbx_description
1 polymer ?
#
loop_
_entity_poly.entity_id
_entity_poly.type
_entity_poly.pdbx_seq_one_letter_code
_entity_poly.pdbx_strand_id
1 'polypeptide(L)'
;MTEHESSSGFVDPAAFPCDVDLAVALIADRQIRAAIERGAFDDLPGAGKPLDLDDHLDPDWWLKGLVKREQLAMLPPSIELRRDDAALDERLDTLTNEKAVRHEIAEFNTRVVRARFQPPAGPPLVTMPRDTEATVAAWAERRAARAEEARRRADEAARATERRRRWPRFRARRRATDAPET
;
A
#
# COMPACT_ATOMS: atom_id res chain seq x y z
N MET A 1 53.37 -54.02 -13.11
CA MET A 1 51.99 -53.57 -13.37
C MET A 1 51.42 -53.19 -12.01
N THR A 2 51.35 -51.93 -11.61
CA THR A 2 51.26 -50.69 -12.40
C THR A 2 51.94 -49.60 -11.57
N GLU A 3 52.91 -48.91 -12.16
CA GLU A 3 53.63 -47.80 -11.53
C GLU A 3 52.71 -46.57 -11.54
N HIS A 4 52.50 -45.95 -10.38
CA HIS A 4 51.93 -44.61 -10.31
C HIS A 4 53.09 -43.61 -10.27
N GLU A 5 53.45 -43.11 -11.46
CA GLU A 5 54.32 -41.95 -11.63
C GLU A 5 53.79 -40.79 -10.77
N SER A 6 54.56 -40.43 -9.75
CA SER A 6 54.39 -39.16 -9.06
C SER A 6 54.89 -38.06 -9.98
N SER A 7 53.97 -37.47 -10.75
CA SER A 7 54.26 -36.24 -11.50
C SER A 7 54.57 -35.14 -10.48
N SER A 8 55.86 -34.85 -10.34
CA SER A 8 56.36 -33.73 -9.54
C SER A 8 55.91 -32.43 -10.19
N GLY A 9 54.83 -31.84 -9.66
CA GLY A 9 54.38 -30.51 -10.04
C GLY A 9 55.47 -29.50 -9.70
N PHE A 10 56.03 -28.87 -10.74
CA PHE A 10 56.94 -27.75 -10.61
C PHE A 10 56.30 -26.66 -9.75
N VAL A 11 56.78 -26.48 -8.53
CA VAL A 11 56.48 -25.30 -7.71
C VAL A 11 57.29 -24.16 -8.32
N ASP A 12 56.62 -23.22 -8.98
CA ASP A 12 57.24 -21.94 -9.35
C ASP A 12 57.42 -21.10 -8.08
N PRO A 13 58.66 -20.90 -7.59
CA PRO A 13 58.91 -20.14 -6.36
C PRO A 13 58.63 -18.64 -6.52
N ALA A 14 58.34 -18.15 -7.73
CA ALA A 14 58.02 -16.75 -7.99
C ALA A 14 56.52 -16.44 -8.02
N ALA A 15 55.65 -17.46 -7.92
CA ALA A 15 54.21 -17.27 -7.83
C ALA A 15 53.81 -16.85 -6.40
N PHE A 16 54.04 -15.58 -6.06
CA PHE A 16 53.46 -15.00 -4.85
C PHE A 16 51.93 -15.02 -4.99
N PRO A 17 51.19 -15.72 -4.11
CA PRO A 17 49.74 -15.54 -4.04
C PRO A 17 49.52 -14.14 -3.48
N CYS A 18 49.40 -13.13 -4.36
CA CYS A 18 48.83 -11.85 -3.95
C CYS A 18 47.40 -12.16 -3.52
N ASP A 19 47.17 -12.14 -2.21
CA ASP A 19 45.83 -12.22 -1.63
C ASP A 19 44.91 -11.23 -2.35
N VAL A 20 43.77 -11.72 -2.85
CA VAL A 20 42.82 -10.90 -3.61
C VAL A 20 42.34 -9.73 -2.75
N ASP A 21 42.18 -9.94 -1.45
CA ASP A 21 41.80 -8.89 -0.51
C ASP A 21 42.90 -7.81 -0.40
N LEU A 22 44.18 -8.22 -0.39
CA LEU A 22 45.31 -7.30 -0.41
C LEU A 22 45.39 -6.51 -1.73
N ALA A 23 45.15 -7.17 -2.86
CA ALA A 23 45.12 -6.51 -4.16
C ALA A 23 43.99 -5.48 -4.24
N VAL A 24 42.79 -5.82 -3.77
CA VAL A 24 41.65 -4.90 -3.71
C VAL A 24 41.96 -3.71 -2.79
N ALA A 25 42.53 -3.94 -1.61
CA ALA A 25 42.93 -2.89 -0.69
C ALA A 25 43.97 -1.94 -1.32
N LEU A 26 44.99 -2.48 -2.00
CA LEU A 26 46.03 -1.68 -2.66
C LEU A 26 45.49 -0.86 -3.83
N ILE A 27 44.58 -1.43 -4.62
CA ILE A 27 43.92 -0.70 -5.70
C ILE A 27 43.04 0.41 -5.12
N ALA A 28 42.25 0.12 -4.09
CA ALA A 28 41.42 1.11 -3.41
C ALA A 28 42.28 2.26 -2.85
N ASP A 29 43.36 1.94 -2.15
CA ASP A 29 44.25 2.94 -1.56
C ASP A 29 44.92 3.83 -2.63
N ARG A 30 45.34 3.24 -3.75
CA ARG A 30 45.85 4.00 -4.90
C ARG A 30 44.78 4.95 -5.47
N GLN A 31 43.54 4.49 -5.62
CA GLN A 31 42.45 5.32 -6.13
C GLN A 31 42.08 6.46 -5.18
N ILE A 32 42.10 6.20 -3.87
CA ILE A 32 41.86 7.22 -2.83
C ILE A 32 42.93 8.31 -2.91
N ARG A 33 44.22 7.95 -2.93
CA ARG A 33 45.31 8.94 -3.05
C ARG A 33 45.19 9.77 -4.33
N ALA A 34 44.93 9.13 -5.46
CA ALA A 34 44.72 9.82 -6.73
C ALA A 34 43.49 10.75 -6.70
N ALA A 35 42.44 10.43 -5.95
CA ALA A 35 41.29 11.30 -5.77
C ALA A 35 41.59 12.50 -4.85
N ILE A 36 42.37 12.29 -3.79
CA ILE A 36 42.86 13.36 -2.90
C ILE A 36 43.73 14.35 -3.68
N GLU A 37 44.71 13.87 -4.46
CA GLU A 37 45.60 14.72 -5.26
C GLU A 37 44.87 15.61 -6.27
N ARG A 38 43.71 15.15 -6.75
CA ARG A 38 42.85 15.87 -7.70
C ARG A 38 41.82 16.78 -7.02
N GLY A 39 41.85 16.88 -5.69
CA GLY A 39 40.91 17.69 -4.92
C GLY A 39 39.46 17.20 -5.01
N ALA A 40 39.23 15.91 -5.31
CA ALA A 40 37.88 15.36 -5.47
C ALA A 40 37.04 15.40 -4.17
N PHE A 41 37.66 15.71 -3.04
CA PHE A 41 37.04 15.86 -1.73
C PHE A 41 36.96 17.32 -1.23
N ASP A 42 37.49 18.30 -1.98
CA ASP A 42 37.63 19.69 -1.51
C ASP A 42 36.33 20.51 -1.59
N ASP A 43 35.39 20.13 -2.46
CA ASP A 43 34.08 20.79 -2.64
C ASP A 43 32.91 19.80 -2.57
N LEU A 44 32.91 18.96 -1.53
CA LEU A 44 31.80 18.03 -1.33
C LEU A 44 30.52 18.77 -0.96
N PRO A 45 29.36 18.37 -1.50
CA PRO A 45 28.08 18.91 -1.08
C PRO A 45 27.88 18.64 0.43
N GLY A 46 27.97 19.68 1.25
CA GLY A 46 27.88 19.60 2.71
C GLY A 46 29.19 19.75 3.46
N ALA A 47 30.33 19.92 2.78
CA ALA A 47 31.62 20.20 3.42
C ALA A 47 31.55 21.46 4.31
N GLY A 48 32.02 21.32 5.57
CA GLY A 48 32.03 22.41 6.55
C GLY A 48 30.67 22.82 7.12
N LYS A 49 29.55 22.24 6.64
CA LYS A 49 28.24 22.43 7.27
C LYS A 49 28.15 21.50 8.47
N PRO A 50 27.48 21.92 9.57
CA PRO A 50 27.11 21.00 10.64
C PRO A 50 26.40 19.81 10.02
N LEU A 51 26.93 18.62 10.27
CA LEU A 51 26.22 17.40 9.92
C LEU A 51 24.90 17.42 10.70
N ASP A 52 23.78 17.16 10.01
CA ASP A 52 22.48 17.02 10.64
C ASP A 52 22.43 15.65 11.32
N LEU A 53 23.14 15.59 12.46
CA LEU A 53 23.32 14.40 13.28
C LEU A 53 22.08 14.17 14.16
N ASP A 54 20.87 14.26 13.62
CA ASP A 54 19.67 13.89 14.36
C ASP A 54 19.64 12.35 14.44
N ASP A 55 19.79 11.81 15.66
CA ASP A 55 19.66 10.39 16.05
C ASP A 55 20.90 9.44 15.95
N HIS A 56 22.14 9.95 15.94
CA HIS A 56 23.37 9.13 15.74
C HIS A 56 23.94 8.33 16.95
N LEU A 57 23.09 7.61 17.66
CA LEU A 57 23.53 6.36 18.28
C LEU A 57 22.56 5.21 18.02
N ASP A 58 21.63 5.38 17.09
CA ASP A 58 20.76 4.28 16.70
C ASP A 58 21.41 3.44 15.59
N PRO A 59 21.78 2.17 15.84
CA PRO A 59 22.24 1.26 14.77
C PRO A 59 21.22 1.11 13.62
N ASP A 60 19.95 1.43 13.87
CA ASP A 60 18.85 1.35 12.90
C ASP A 60 18.58 2.68 12.17
N TRP A 61 19.49 3.67 12.21
CA TRP A 61 19.32 4.98 11.54
C TRP A 61 18.99 4.86 10.04
N TRP A 62 19.63 3.92 9.35
CA TRP A 62 19.39 3.65 7.92
C TRP A 62 18.01 3.01 7.68
N LEU A 63 17.54 2.18 8.62
CA LEU A 63 16.22 1.55 8.59
C LEU A 63 15.13 2.59 8.87
N LYS A 64 15.30 3.45 9.88
CA LYS A 64 14.41 4.60 10.14
C LYS A 64 14.33 5.53 8.92
N GLY A 65 15.47 5.80 8.28
CA GLY A 65 15.54 6.56 7.03
C GLY A 65 14.78 5.90 5.88
N LEU A 66 14.90 4.58 5.74
CA LEU A 66 14.15 3.78 4.76
C LEU A 66 12.65 3.80 5.05
N VAL A 67 12.24 3.54 6.29
CA VAL A 67 10.86 3.58 6.76
C VAL A 67 10.21 4.94 6.49
N LYS A 68 10.93 6.03 6.78
CA LYS A 68 10.46 7.40 6.51
C LYS A 68 10.36 7.70 5.02
N ARG A 69 11.37 7.32 4.22
CA ARG A 69 11.41 7.56 2.77
C ARG A 69 10.31 6.80 2.02
N GLU A 70 10.13 5.53 2.34
CA GLU A 70 9.14 4.64 1.72
C GLU A 70 7.74 4.78 2.37
N GLN A 71 7.58 5.69 3.34
CA GLN A 71 6.33 5.93 4.09
C GLN A 71 5.75 4.64 4.70
N LEU A 72 6.63 3.76 5.18
CA LEU A 72 6.25 2.53 5.86
C LEU A 72 5.74 2.88 7.25
N ALA A 73 4.43 2.80 7.47
CA ALA A 73 3.87 2.94 8.81
C ALA A 73 3.66 1.55 9.42
N MET A 74 4.56 1.14 10.34
CA MET A 74 4.26 0.01 11.24
C MET A 74 3.39 0.54 12.38
N LEU A 75 2.08 0.38 12.23
CA LEU A 75 1.13 0.80 13.25
C LEU A 75 1.01 -0.30 14.32
N PRO A 76 0.90 0.05 15.60
CA PRO A 76 0.56 -0.92 16.61
C PRO A 76 -0.78 -1.60 16.29
N PRO A 77 -0.98 -2.89 16.61
CA PRO A 77 -2.22 -3.62 16.29
C PRO A 77 -3.49 -2.90 16.78
N SER A 78 -3.42 -2.15 17.88
CA SER A 78 -4.54 -1.39 18.42
C SER A 78 -4.99 -0.23 17.52
N ILE A 79 -4.07 0.40 16.80
CA ILE A 79 -4.41 1.49 15.86
C ILE A 79 -4.87 0.92 14.53
N GLU A 80 -4.21 -0.13 14.03
CA GLU A 80 -4.61 -0.82 12.81
C GLU A 80 -6.04 -1.35 12.90
N LEU A 81 -6.37 -2.08 13.97
CA LEU A 81 -7.70 -2.64 14.16
C LEU A 81 -8.78 -1.57 14.32
N ARG A 82 -8.45 -0.41 14.89
CA ARG A 82 -9.40 0.72 14.98
C ARG A 82 -9.68 1.32 13.61
N ARG A 83 -8.64 1.53 12.79
CA ARG A 83 -8.78 2.00 11.41
C ARG A 83 -9.60 1.01 10.60
N ASP A 84 -9.28 -0.28 10.73
CA ASP A 84 -9.97 -1.34 10.02
C ASP A 84 -11.44 -1.44 10.41
N ASP A 85 -11.76 -1.34 11.69
CA ASP A 85 -13.13 -1.32 12.19
C ASP A 85 -13.93 -0.15 11.60
N ALA A 86 -13.35 1.04 11.57
CA ALA A 86 -13.98 2.23 10.98
C ALA A 86 -14.24 2.09 9.47
N ALA A 87 -13.36 1.39 8.75
CA ALA A 87 -13.48 1.13 7.32
C ALA A 87 -14.25 -0.16 6.98
N LEU A 88 -14.67 -0.96 7.97
CA LEU A 88 -15.21 -2.29 7.72
C LEU A 88 -16.56 -2.22 6.99
N ASP A 89 -17.47 -1.35 7.40
CA ASP A 89 -18.80 -1.24 6.79
C ASP A 89 -18.74 -0.86 5.31
N GLU A 90 -17.85 0.08 4.94
CA GLU A 90 -17.60 0.47 3.55
C GLU A 90 -17.04 -0.70 2.73
N ARG A 91 -16.08 -1.45 3.28
CA ARG A 91 -15.53 -2.65 2.63
C ARG A 91 -16.61 -3.71 2.40
N LEU A 92 -17.44 -3.99 3.40
CA LEU A 92 -18.54 -4.94 3.28
C LEU A 92 -19.56 -4.50 2.22
N ASP A 93 -19.80 -3.20 2.08
CA ASP A 93 -20.70 -2.65 1.08
C ASP A 93 -20.23 -2.86 -0.37
N THR A 94 -18.93 -3.11 -0.60
CA THR A 94 -18.38 -3.49 -1.91
C THR A 94 -18.68 -4.94 -2.29
N LEU A 95 -18.91 -5.82 -1.30
CA LEU A 95 -19.15 -7.26 -1.52
C LEU A 95 -20.59 -7.51 -1.97
N THR A 96 -20.77 -8.49 -2.86
CA THR A 96 -22.08 -8.81 -3.45
C THR A 96 -22.78 -10.00 -2.80
N ASN A 97 -22.03 -10.89 -2.14
CA ASN A 97 -22.55 -12.12 -1.58
C ASN A 97 -22.38 -12.18 -0.06
N GLU A 98 -23.37 -12.75 0.63
CA GLU A 98 -23.40 -12.86 2.09
C GLU A 98 -22.25 -13.73 2.62
N LYS A 99 -21.86 -14.78 1.88
CA LYS A 99 -20.77 -15.68 2.29
C LYS A 99 -19.44 -14.93 2.43
N ALA A 100 -19.13 -14.03 1.50
CA ALA A 100 -17.93 -13.21 1.53
C ALA A 100 -17.99 -12.18 2.65
N VAL A 101 -19.17 -11.59 2.90
CA VAL A 101 -19.38 -10.69 4.05
C VAL A 101 -19.11 -11.41 5.37
N ARG A 102 -19.69 -12.60 5.57
CA ARG A 102 -19.45 -13.44 6.74
C ARG A 102 -17.98 -13.83 6.88
N HIS A 103 -17.32 -14.14 5.77
CA HIS A 103 -15.89 -14.47 5.76
C HIS A 103 -15.03 -13.26 6.17
N GLU A 104 -15.27 -12.07 5.60
CA GLU A 104 -14.53 -10.86 5.93
C GLU A 104 -14.70 -10.47 7.41
N ILE A 105 -15.91 -10.60 7.95
CA ILE A 105 -16.18 -10.38 9.38
C ILE A 105 -15.43 -11.41 10.24
N ALA A 106 -15.39 -12.68 9.83
CA ALA A 106 -14.67 -13.73 10.55
C ALA A 106 -13.15 -13.49 10.55
N GLU A 107 -12.58 -13.06 9.42
CA GLU A 107 -11.17 -12.67 9.31
C GLU A 107 -10.85 -11.47 10.22
N PHE A 108 -11.69 -10.43 10.20
CA PHE A 108 -11.55 -9.29 11.11
C PHE A 108 -11.60 -9.72 12.57
N ASN A 109 -12.60 -10.52 12.96
CA ASN A 109 -12.74 -11.02 14.33
C ASN A 109 -11.56 -11.88 14.75
N THR A 110 -11.03 -12.72 13.85
CA THR A 110 -9.83 -13.53 14.11
C THR A 110 -8.63 -12.64 14.41
N ARG A 111 -8.43 -11.55 13.66
CA ARG A 111 -7.37 -10.58 13.93
C ARG A 111 -7.54 -9.85 15.25
N VAL A 112 -8.76 -9.43 15.59
CA VAL A 112 -9.06 -8.79 16.90
C VAL A 112 -8.77 -9.75 18.05
N VAL A 113 -9.25 -10.98 17.96
CA VAL A 113 -9.03 -12.01 19.00
C VAL A 113 -7.55 -12.31 19.14
N ARG A 114 -6.83 -12.51 18.04
CA ARG A 114 -5.37 -12.74 18.04
C ARG A 114 -4.62 -11.60 18.73
N ALA A 115 -4.95 -10.35 18.43
CA ALA A 115 -4.29 -9.18 19.01
C ALA A 115 -4.52 -9.07 20.53
N ARG A 116 -5.65 -9.57 21.05
CA ARG A 116 -5.93 -9.60 22.51
C ARG A 116 -5.08 -10.60 23.27
N PHE A 117 -4.66 -11.68 22.61
CA PHE A 117 -3.80 -12.71 23.20
C PHE A 117 -2.30 -12.40 23.07
N GLN A 118 -1.95 -11.29 22.42
CA GLN A 118 -0.57 -10.83 22.33
C GLN A 118 -0.25 -9.83 23.45
N PRO A 119 1.00 -9.80 23.94
CA PRO A 119 1.45 -8.72 24.81
C PRO A 119 1.14 -7.36 24.17
N PRO A 120 0.59 -6.39 24.91
CA PRO A 120 0.18 -5.11 24.32
C PRO A 120 1.42 -4.36 23.82
N ALA A 121 1.58 -4.32 22.51
CA ALA A 121 2.51 -3.41 21.85
C ALA A 121 1.78 -2.06 21.67
N GLY A 122 2.03 -1.11 22.57
CA GLY A 122 1.50 0.26 22.45
C GLY A 122 0.16 0.52 23.15
N PRO A 123 -0.66 1.48 22.65
CA PRO A 123 -1.92 1.87 23.29
C PRO A 123 -2.89 0.70 23.46
N PRO A 124 -3.78 0.74 24.46
CA PRO A 124 -4.70 -0.36 24.75
C PRO A 124 -5.60 -0.68 23.55
N LEU A 125 -5.82 -1.97 23.32
CA LEU A 125 -6.74 -2.46 22.29
C LEU A 125 -8.19 -2.29 22.76
N VAL A 126 -8.86 -1.26 22.23
CA VAL A 126 -10.27 -0.96 22.55
C VAL A 126 -11.25 -1.68 21.61
N THR A 127 -10.82 -1.99 20.38
CA THR A 127 -11.66 -2.61 19.34
C THR A 127 -12.15 -3.99 19.77
N MET A 128 -13.47 -4.19 19.76
CA MET A 128 -14.14 -5.46 20.08
C MET A 128 -14.40 -6.28 18.80
N PRO A 129 -14.46 -7.62 18.89
CA PRO A 129 -15.00 -8.43 17.80
C PRO A 129 -16.44 -8.00 17.47
N ARG A 130 -16.80 -7.97 16.20
CA ARG A 130 -18.17 -7.66 15.76
C ARG A 130 -19.05 -8.89 15.84
N ASP A 131 -20.32 -8.68 16.19
CA ASP A 131 -21.34 -9.71 16.05
C ASP A 131 -21.61 -9.97 14.56
N THR A 132 -21.41 -11.22 14.13
CA THR A 132 -21.52 -11.60 12.72
C THR A 132 -22.96 -11.44 12.20
N GLU A 133 -23.95 -11.90 12.95
CA GLU A 133 -25.35 -11.89 12.49
C GLU A 133 -25.89 -10.45 12.44
N ALA A 134 -25.61 -9.67 13.48
CA ALA A 134 -26.02 -8.26 13.53
C ALA A 134 -25.36 -7.45 12.39
N THR A 135 -24.09 -7.70 12.10
CA THR A 135 -23.37 -6.99 11.02
C THR A 135 -23.89 -7.39 9.64
N VAL A 136 -24.19 -8.68 9.42
CA VAL A 136 -24.79 -9.15 8.16
C VAL A 136 -26.18 -8.56 7.96
N ALA A 137 -27.00 -8.51 9.01
CA ALA A 137 -28.33 -7.89 8.96
C ALA A 137 -28.22 -6.39 8.57
N ALA A 138 -27.35 -5.63 9.24
CA ALA A 138 -27.12 -4.23 8.93
C ALA A 138 -26.62 -4.01 7.49
N TRP A 139 -25.74 -4.88 6.98
CA TRP A 139 -25.30 -4.85 5.58
C TRP A 139 -26.46 -5.10 4.61
N ALA A 140 -27.30 -6.10 4.88
CA ALA A 140 -28.44 -6.43 4.04
C ALA A 140 -29.45 -5.26 3.98
N GLU A 141 -29.72 -4.62 5.12
CA GLU A 141 -30.55 -3.42 5.21
C GLU A 141 -29.99 -2.26 4.38
N ARG A 142 -28.68 -1.96 4.50
CA ARG A 142 -28.01 -0.93 3.69
C ARG A 142 -28.11 -1.23 2.20
N ARG A 143 -27.98 -2.49 1.78
CA ARG A 143 -28.17 -2.87 0.36
C ARG A 143 -29.60 -2.69 -0.09
N ALA A 144 -30.58 -3.12 0.71
CA ALA A 144 -31.99 -2.97 0.37
C ALA A 144 -32.37 -1.50 0.20
N ALA A 145 -31.91 -0.62 1.11
CA ALA A 145 -32.12 0.81 1.02
C ALA A 145 -31.51 1.42 -0.26
N ARG A 146 -30.28 1.05 -0.61
CA ARG A 146 -29.61 1.48 -1.85
C ARG A 146 -30.35 1.01 -3.11
N ALA A 147 -30.83 -0.24 -3.11
CA ALA A 147 -31.59 -0.80 -4.22
C ALA A 147 -32.93 -0.08 -4.41
N GLU A 148 -33.64 0.23 -3.32
CA GLU A 148 -34.90 0.96 -3.38
C GLU A 148 -34.71 2.40 -3.87
N GLU A 149 -33.67 3.08 -3.40
CA GLU A 149 -33.34 4.41 -3.89
C GLU A 149 -32.97 4.40 -5.38
N ALA A 150 -32.22 3.40 -5.84
CA ALA A 150 -31.91 3.23 -7.26
C ALA A 150 -33.17 3.00 -8.11
N ARG A 151 -34.13 2.20 -7.62
CA ARG A 151 -35.44 2.00 -8.26
C ARG A 151 -36.22 3.31 -8.36
N ARG A 152 -36.32 4.06 -7.25
CA ARG A 152 -37.00 5.36 -7.23
C ARG A 152 -36.39 6.35 -8.24
N ARG A 153 -35.05 6.45 -8.27
CA ARG A 153 -34.35 7.31 -9.24
C ARG A 153 -34.60 6.87 -10.69
N ALA A 154 -34.64 5.56 -10.95
CA ALA A 154 -34.95 5.03 -12.27
C ALA A 154 -36.40 5.37 -12.70
N ASP A 155 -37.36 5.24 -11.80
CA ASP A 155 -38.77 5.59 -12.05
C ASP A 155 -38.95 7.09 -12.31
N GLU A 156 -38.29 7.94 -11.53
CA GLU A 156 -38.28 9.39 -11.75
C GLU A 156 -37.67 9.76 -13.10
N ALA A 157 -36.54 9.15 -13.47
CA ALA A 157 -35.89 9.35 -14.76
C ALA A 157 -36.78 8.88 -15.94
N ALA A 158 -37.47 7.74 -15.78
CA ALA A 158 -38.42 7.24 -16.77
C ALA A 158 -39.60 8.22 -16.95
N ARG A 159 -40.19 8.70 -15.85
CA ARG A 159 -41.27 9.71 -15.87
C ARG A 159 -40.82 11.03 -16.53
N ALA A 160 -39.61 11.49 -16.23
CA ALA A 160 -39.05 12.70 -16.85
C ALA A 160 -38.87 12.53 -18.36
N THR A 161 -38.36 11.37 -18.79
CA THR A 161 -38.18 11.02 -20.21
C THR A 161 -39.52 10.99 -20.95
N GLU A 162 -40.54 10.37 -20.36
CA GLU A 162 -41.89 10.30 -20.94
C GLU A 162 -42.53 11.70 -21.09
N ARG A 163 -42.42 12.54 -20.06
CA ARG A 163 -42.89 13.95 -20.13
C ARG A 163 -42.21 14.74 -21.26
N ARG A 164 -40.90 14.55 -21.45
CA ARG A 164 -40.14 15.19 -22.53
C ARG A 164 -40.57 14.69 -23.92
N ARG A 165 -40.85 13.39 -24.08
CA ARG A 165 -41.35 12.80 -25.35
C ARG A 165 -42.77 13.28 -25.70
N ARG A 166 -43.60 13.60 -24.70
CA ARG A 166 -44.99 14.04 -24.91
C ARG A 166 -45.13 15.53 -25.28
N TRP A 167 -44.11 16.36 -25.03
CA TRP A 167 -44.16 17.82 -25.21
C TRP A 167 -44.23 18.32 -26.69
N PRO A 168 -43.61 17.69 -27.70
CA PRO A 168 -43.73 18.15 -29.10
C PRO A 168 -45.12 17.89 -29.72
N ARG A 169 -45.88 16.91 -29.20
CA ARG A 169 -47.20 16.54 -29.73
C ARG A 169 -48.32 17.54 -29.40
N PHE A 170 -48.15 18.31 -28.32
CA PHE A 170 -49.14 19.32 -27.92
C PHE A 170 -48.96 20.69 -28.59
N ARG A 171 -47.75 21.05 -29.04
CA ARG A 171 -47.53 22.32 -29.78
C ARG A 171 -47.90 22.22 -31.26
N ALA A 172 -47.77 21.05 -31.89
CA ALA A 172 -48.20 20.83 -33.27
C ALA A 172 -49.74 20.95 -33.42
N ARG A 173 -50.51 20.53 -32.41
CA ARG A 173 -51.97 20.58 -32.45
C ARG A 173 -52.57 21.97 -32.24
N ARG A 174 -51.87 22.87 -31.53
CA ARG A 174 -52.30 24.27 -31.36
C ARG A 174 -52.03 25.15 -32.60
N ARG A 175 -51.01 24.83 -33.41
CA ARG A 175 -50.73 25.59 -34.65
C ARG A 175 -51.69 25.32 -35.81
N ALA A 176 -52.49 24.26 -35.74
CA ALA A 176 -53.44 23.89 -36.81
C ALA A 176 -54.80 24.63 -36.69
N THR A 177 -55.07 25.26 -35.54
CA THR A 177 -56.32 25.99 -35.26
C THR A 177 -56.23 27.51 -35.48
N ASP A 178 -55.03 28.07 -35.71
CA ASP A 178 -54.82 29.50 -35.99
C ASP A 178 -54.52 29.73 -37.48
N ALA A 179 -55.23 29.05 -38.38
CA ALA A 179 -55.26 29.42 -39.79
C ALA A 179 -56.37 30.46 -39.98
N PRO A 180 -56.06 31.75 -40.24
CA PRO A 180 -57.09 32.69 -40.64
C PRO A 180 -57.56 32.31 -42.05
N GLU A 181 -58.88 32.09 -42.20
CA GLU A 181 -59.52 32.17 -43.50
C GLU A 181 -59.46 33.62 -43.99
N THR A 182 -59.21 33.77 -45.30
CA THR A 182 -59.15 34.99 -46.14
C THR A 182 -57.85 35.78 -46.19
#